data_AF-A0A7S1SJ45-F1
#
_entry.id   AF-A0A7S1SJ45-F1
#
_cell.length_a   1.000
_cell.length_b   1.000
_cell.length_c   1.000
_cell.angle_alpha   90.00
_cell.angle_beta   90.00
_cell.angle_gamma   90.00
#
_symmetry.space_group_name_H-M   'P 1'
#
loop_
_entity.id
_entity.type
_entity.pdbx_description
1 polymer ?
#
loop_
_entity_poly.entity_id
_entity_poly.type
_entity_poly.pdbx_seq_one_letter_code
_entity_poly.pdbx_strand_id
1 'polypeptide(L)'
;DDPLRQEAKQLFGELCGKLDALSHFHFTPKPVVEELEVRAEVPALAMEEALPTAASTASLKAPEETFKPSSARDLQADEELSKAERKTARAKRKRVSKRKQSEKDEARKSRAVGAGGEAAMAGRKSEAATRVAKGPRKGGRSEFVKSAGVFSKLQAQQDALKAGVSLEKKAPKEKSAAQFK
;
A
#
# COMPACT_ATOMS: atom_id res chain seq x y z
N ASP A 1 8.98 3.50 -24.60
CA ASP A 1 8.40 4.81 -24.92
C ASP A 1 8.11 4.91 -26.40
N ASP A 2 6.95 5.43 -26.76
CA ASP A 2 6.54 5.60 -28.15
C ASP A 2 7.47 6.64 -28.82
N PRO A 3 8.15 6.32 -29.94
CA PRO A 3 9.06 7.25 -30.63
C PRO A 3 8.41 8.58 -30.97
N LEU A 4 7.12 8.57 -31.33
CA LEU A 4 6.36 9.79 -31.63
C LEU A 4 6.27 10.72 -30.41
N ARG A 5 6.14 10.14 -29.20
CA ARG A 5 6.07 10.92 -27.95
C ARG A 5 7.41 11.57 -27.63
N GLN A 6 8.53 10.97 -28.01
CA GLN A 6 9.85 11.55 -27.80
C GLN A 6 10.11 12.72 -28.75
N GLU A 7 9.78 12.54 -30.04
CA GLU A 7 9.90 13.59 -31.05
C GLU A 7 9.02 14.81 -30.72
N ALA A 8 7.76 14.58 -30.33
CA ALA A 8 6.87 15.66 -29.90
C ALA A 8 7.40 16.45 -28.70
N LYS A 9 8.05 15.78 -27.73
CA LYS A 9 8.67 16.44 -26.57
C LYS A 9 9.86 17.32 -26.97
N GLN A 10 10.69 16.85 -27.92
CA GLN A 10 11.83 17.61 -28.42
C GLN A 10 11.35 18.88 -29.13
N LEU A 11 10.42 18.74 -30.08
CA LEU A 11 9.84 19.88 -30.82
C LEU A 11 9.14 20.89 -29.89
N PHE A 12 8.44 20.40 -28.87
CA PHE A 12 7.80 21.26 -27.87
C PHE A 12 8.84 22.05 -27.05
N GLY A 13 9.94 21.41 -26.64
CA GLY A 13 11.04 22.07 -25.94
C GLY A 13 11.68 23.20 -26.76
N GLU A 14 11.93 22.95 -28.05
CA GLU A 14 12.45 23.95 -28.97
C GLU A 14 11.49 25.12 -29.20
N LEU A 15 10.19 24.83 -29.38
CA LEU A 15 9.16 25.86 -29.54
C LEU A 15 9.07 26.77 -28.32
N CYS A 16 8.99 26.19 -27.11
CA CYS A 16 8.97 26.96 -25.87
C CYS A 16 10.22 27.84 -25.73
N GLY A 17 11.42 27.31 -26.03
CA GLY A 17 12.65 28.11 -25.98
C GLY A 17 12.62 29.33 -26.92
N LYS A 18 12.07 29.17 -28.13
CA LYS A 18 11.91 30.29 -29.08
C LYS A 18 10.89 31.33 -28.60
N LEU A 19 9.77 30.89 -28.02
CA LEU A 19 8.74 31.77 -27.48
C LEU A 19 9.22 32.51 -26.23
N ASP A 20 9.97 31.83 -25.35
CA ASP A 20 10.57 32.42 -24.15
C ASP A 20 11.58 33.52 -24.53
N ALA A 21 12.38 33.31 -25.58
CA ALA A 21 13.30 34.33 -26.10
C ALA A 21 12.56 35.55 -26.68
N LEU A 22 11.46 35.34 -27.43
CA LEU A 22 10.66 36.44 -28.01
C LEU A 22 9.94 37.27 -26.94
N SER A 23 9.55 36.63 -25.84
CA SER A 23 8.85 37.25 -24.71
C SER A 23 9.78 37.84 -23.64
N HIS A 24 11.07 38.00 -23.94
CA HIS A 24 12.09 38.53 -23.01
C HIS A 24 12.18 37.73 -21.70
N PHE A 25 11.98 36.42 -21.75
CA PHE A 25 12.03 35.51 -20.60
C PHE A 25 11.04 35.86 -19.47
N HIS A 26 9.94 36.53 -19.78
CA HIS A 26 8.83 36.77 -18.85
C HIS A 26 7.79 35.64 -18.92
N PHE A 27 8.11 34.51 -18.31
CA PHE A 27 7.23 33.33 -18.28
C PHE A 27 7.07 32.79 -16.86
N THR A 28 6.05 31.98 -16.64
CA THR A 28 5.89 31.22 -15.39
C THR A 28 6.89 30.07 -15.38
N PRO A 29 7.72 29.91 -14.33
CA PRO A 29 8.73 28.86 -14.29
C PRO A 29 8.09 27.50 -14.54
N LYS A 30 8.78 26.65 -15.31
CA LYS A 30 8.28 25.32 -15.65
C LYS A 30 7.92 24.57 -14.35
N PRO A 31 6.79 23.85 -14.32
CA PRO A 31 6.43 23.07 -13.14
C PRO A 31 7.53 22.06 -12.84
N VAL A 32 7.86 21.90 -11.57
CA VAL A 32 8.89 20.95 -11.13
C VAL A 32 8.45 19.54 -11.49
N VAL A 33 9.21 18.92 -12.41
CA VAL A 33 9.08 17.50 -12.72
C VAL A 33 10.10 16.77 -11.85
N GLU A 34 9.67 15.72 -11.13
CA GLU A 34 10.57 14.88 -10.36
C GLU A 34 11.44 14.05 -11.32
N GLU A 35 12.63 14.55 -11.63
CA GLU A 35 13.61 13.86 -12.44
C GLU A 35 14.50 12.98 -11.54
N LEU A 36 14.56 11.69 -11.84
CA LEU A 36 15.40 10.74 -11.12
C LEU A 36 16.81 10.75 -11.72
N GLU A 37 17.74 11.45 -11.06
CA GLU A 37 19.16 11.38 -11.38
C GLU A 37 19.83 10.21 -10.67
N VAL A 38 20.41 9.27 -11.43
CA VAL A 38 21.22 8.18 -10.88
C VAL A 38 22.69 8.59 -10.94
N ARG A 39 23.29 8.90 -9.79
CA ARG A 39 24.71 9.24 -9.67
C ARG A 39 25.53 7.99 -9.36
N ALA A 40 26.60 7.78 -10.11
CA ALA A 40 27.54 6.68 -9.86
C ALA A 40 28.48 7.01 -8.68
N GLU A 41 29.04 5.98 -8.06
CA GLU A 41 30.06 6.14 -7.02
C GLU A 41 31.37 6.61 -7.69
N VAL A 42 31.65 7.90 -7.55
CA VAL A 42 32.83 8.57 -8.09
C VAL A 42 33.47 9.36 -6.93
N PRO A 43 34.82 9.41 -6.83
CA PRO A 43 35.48 10.30 -5.89
C PRO A 43 34.98 11.73 -6.09
N ALA A 44 34.70 12.45 -5.00
CA ALA A 44 34.14 13.80 -5.07
C ALA A 44 34.96 14.73 -5.98
N LEU A 45 36.28 14.55 -5.96
CA LEU A 45 37.23 15.30 -6.76
C LEU A 45 37.20 14.97 -8.26
N ALA A 46 36.85 13.75 -8.69
CA ALA A 46 36.91 13.41 -10.11
C ALA A 46 35.79 14.09 -10.95
N MET A 47 34.83 14.73 -10.28
CA MET A 47 33.88 15.65 -10.92
C MET A 47 34.38 17.11 -10.95
N GLU A 48 35.42 17.44 -10.19
CA GLU A 48 36.06 18.75 -10.16
C GLU A 48 37.22 18.76 -11.17
N GLU A 49 37.52 19.92 -11.74
CA GLU A 49 38.34 20.10 -12.95
C GLU A 49 39.73 19.44 -12.87
N ALA A 50 40.31 19.11 -14.03
CA ALA A 50 41.59 18.41 -14.17
C ALA A 50 42.82 19.27 -13.81
N LEU A 51 42.88 19.77 -12.58
CA LEU A 51 44.05 20.44 -12.00
C LEU A 51 44.85 19.43 -11.16
N PRO A 52 46.19 19.38 -11.28
CA PRO A 52 47.03 18.34 -10.67
C PRO A 52 47.27 18.50 -9.15
N THR A 53 46.39 19.17 -8.41
CA THR A 53 46.61 19.48 -6.99
C THR A 53 45.53 18.85 -6.10
N ALA A 54 45.95 17.82 -5.36
CA ALA A 54 45.28 17.16 -4.22
C ALA A 54 44.30 16.03 -4.56
N ALA A 55 44.77 14.79 -4.41
CA ALA A 55 43.91 13.61 -4.35
C ALA A 55 43.19 13.54 -2.99
N SER A 56 41.87 13.76 -2.99
CA SER A 56 41.00 13.44 -1.85
C SER A 56 40.33 12.09 -2.09
N THR A 57 40.39 11.19 -1.11
CA THR A 57 39.79 9.84 -1.19
C THR A 57 38.30 9.81 -0.83
N ALA A 58 37.67 10.97 -0.60
CA ALA A 58 36.27 11.05 -0.23
C ALA A 58 35.36 10.74 -1.43
N SER A 59 34.37 9.86 -1.23
CA SER A 59 33.33 9.55 -2.22
C SER A 59 32.22 10.60 -2.20
N LEU A 60 31.58 10.85 -3.35
CA LEU A 60 30.42 11.74 -3.45
C LEU A 60 29.18 11.19 -2.71
N LYS A 61 29.09 9.86 -2.63
CA LYS A 61 27.94 9.17 -2.05
C LYS A 61 28.01 9.19 -0.53
N ALA A 62 26.88 9.47 0.14
CA ALA A 62 26.85 9.47 1.60
C ALA A 62 26.96 8.03 2.15
N PRO A 63 27.56 7.83 3.35
CA PRO A 63 27.67 6.50 3.96
C PRO A 63 26.29 5.84 4.17
N GLU A 64 25.25 6.63 4.44
CA GLU A 64 23.87 6.16 4.55
C GLU A 64 23.29 5.69 3.21
N GLU A 65 23.81 6.13 2.07
CA GLU A 65 23.36 5.66 0.76
C GLU A 65 24.10 4.38 0.35
N THR A 66 25.32 4.16 0.84
CA THR A 66 26.08 2.91 0.66
C THR A 66 25.62 1.82 1.62
N PHE A 67 25.30 2.19 2.86
CA PHE A 67 24.90 1.28 3.91
C PHE A 67 23.75 1.88 4.73
N LYS A 68 22.57 1.31 4.53
CA LYS A 68 21.42 1.56 5.41
C LYS A 68 21.32 0.36 6.34
N PRO A 69 21.71 0.46 7.63
CA PRO A 69 21.35 -0.58 8.55
C PRO A 69 19.83 -0.68 8.55
N SER A 70 19.29 -1.88 8.30
CA SER A 70 17.91 -2.17 8.68
C SER A 70 17.80 -1.78 10.15
N SER A 71 16.77 -1.02 10.50
CA SER A 71 16.59 -0.30 11.78
C SER A 71 17.34 -0.93 12.95
N ALA A 72 17.90 -0.17 13.91
CA ALA A 72 18.69 -0.72 15.05
C ALA A 72 18.03 -1.89 15.81
N ARG A 73 16.73 -2.10 15.64
CA ARG A 73 15.96 -3.25 16.11
C ARG A 73 16.17 -4.56 15.33
N ASP A 74 16.44 -4.49 14.03
CA ASP A 74 16.67 -5.68 13.17
C ASP A 74 18.01 -6.37 13.49
N LEU A 75 18.86 -5.72 14.31
CA LEU A 75 20.06 -6.31 14.89
C LEU A 75 19.77 -7.18 16.14
N GLN A 76 18.56 -7.08 16.72
CA GLN A 76 18.15 -7.85 17.90
C GLN A 76 17.07 -8.87 17.51
N ALA A 77 17.28 -10.13 17.90
CA ALA A 77 16.29 -11.17 17.66
C ALA A 77 15.06 -10.99 18.58
N ASP A 78 13.87 -11.42 18.12
CA ASP A 78 12.64 -11.35 18.92
C ASP A 78 12.70 -12.19 20.21
N GLU A 79 13.62 -13.15 20.28
CA GLU A 79 13.88 -14.02 21.44
C GLU A 79 14.68 -13.33 22.55
N GLU A 80 15.52 -12.36 22.18
CA GLU A 80 16.35 -11.59 23.11
C GLU A 80 15.57 -10.42 23.74
N LEU A 81 14.40 -10.10 23.17
CA LEU A 81 13.54 -8.99 23.58
C LEU A 81 12.75 -9.31 24.85
N SER A 82 12.87 -8.43 25.84
CA SER A 82 12.06 -8.52 27.05
C SER A 82 10.57 -8.32 26.75
N LYS A 83 9.70 -8.82 27.64
CA LYS A 83 8.24 -8.66 27.52
C LYS A 83 7.81 -7.18 27.48
N ALA A 84 8.53 -6.30 28.17
CA ALA A 84 8.25 -4.86 28.20
C ALA A 84 8.58 -4.21 26.85
N GLU A 85 9.75 -4.48 26.30
CA GLU A 85 10.19 -3.96 25.00
C GLU A 85 9.31 -4.48 23.85
N ARG A 86 8.86 -5.74 23.91
CA ARG A 86 7.91 -6.29 22.93
C ARG A 86 6.57 -5.52 22.94
N LYS A 87 6.12 -5.05 24.10
CA LYS A 87 4.89 -4.23 24.21
C LYS A 87 5.10 -2.82 23.65
N THR A 88 6.20 -2.14 23.99
CA THR A 88 6.50 -0.79 23.47
C THR A 88 6.68 -0.80 21.96
N ALA A 89 7.38 -1.82 21.45
CA ALA A 89 7.50 -2.15 20.04
C ALA A 89 6.15 -2.25 19.32
N ARG A 90 5.23 -3.06 19.87
CA ARG A 90 3.89 -3.24 19.28
C ARG A 90 3.11 -1.92 19.31
N ALA A 91 3.21 -1.15 20.38
CA ALA A 91 2.58 0.16 20.49
C ALA A 91 3.13 1.15 19.43
N LYS A 92 4.45 1.19 19.23
CA LYS A 92 5.10 2.00 18.18
C LYS A 92 4.62 1.59 16.79
N ARG A 93 4.62 0.28 16.48
CA ARG A 93 4.09 -0.26 15.20
C ARG A 93 2.62 0.13 15.00
N LYS A 94 1.78 0.05 16.04
CA LYS A 94 0.38 0.48 16.00
C LYS A 94 0.21 1.99 15.74
N ARG A 95 1.04 2.84 16.37
CA ARG A 95 1.04 4.29 16.17
C ARG A 95 1.44 4.66 14.73
N VAL A 96 2.52 4.07 14.22
CA VAL A 96 2.97 4.29 12.83
C VAL A 96 1.93 3.82 11.82
N SER A 97 1.34 2.63 12.02
CA SER A 97 0.27 2.14 11.16
C SER A 97 -0.95 3.04 11.16
N LYS A 98 -1.35 3.56 12.33
CA LYS A 98 -2.49 4.48 12.45
C LYS A 98 -2.22 5.78 11.69
N ARG A 99 -1.03 6.36 11.85
CA ARG A 99 -0.60 7.58 11.12
C ARG A 99 -0.61 7.35 9.60
N LYS A 100 -0.05 6.24 9.13
CA LYS A 100 -0.05 5.89 7.70
C LYS A 100 -1.46 5.68 7.14
N GLN A 101 -2.39 5.16 7.95
CA GLN A 101 -3.79 5.02 7.55
C GLN A 101 -4.49 6.38 7.49
N SER A 102 -4.33 7.24 8.49
CA SER A 102 -4.94 8.57 8.48
C SER A 102 -4.43 9.42 7.31
N GLU A 103 -3.13 9.41 7.04
CA GLU A 103 -2.55 10.13 5.89
C GLU A 103 -3.13 9.63 4.56
N LYS A 104 -3.30 8.31 4.41
CA LYS A 104 -3.93 7.73 3.20
C LYS A 104 -5.40 8.09 3.08
N ASP A 105 -6.13 8.11 4.18
CA ASP A 105 -7.55 8.48 4.20
C ASP A 105 -7.73 9.97 3.89
N GLU A 106 -6.86 10.83 4.39
CA GLU A 106 -6.80 12.27 4.07
C GLU A 106 -6.43 12.51 2.60
N ALA A 107 -5.44 11.79 2.07
CA ALA A 107 -5.09 11.85 0.65
C ALA A 107 -6.25 11.37 -0.25
N ARG A 108 -7.01 10.36 0.17
CA ARG A 108 -8.20 9.89 -0.55
C ARG A 108 -9.33 10.93 -0.51
N LYS A 109 -9.54 11.58 0.64
CA LYS A 109 -10.54 12.63 0.80
C LYS A 109 -10.21 13.85 -0.06
N SER A 110 -8.97 14.34 0.01
CA SER A 110 -8.52 15.48 -0.81
C SER A 110 -8.62 15.19 -2.31
N ARG A 111 -8.28 13.97 -2.74
CA ARG A 111 -8.48 13.55 -4.15
C ARG A 111 -9.95 13.44 -4.54
N ALA A 112 -10.83 13.01 -3.64
CA ALA A 112 -12.28 12.95 -3.91
C ALA A 112 -12.91 14.35 -4.02
N VAL A 113 -12.49 15.28 -3.14
CA VAL A 113 -12.92 16.68 -3.17
C VAL A 113 -12.40 17.38 -4.44
N GLY A 114 -11.14 17.14 -4.83
CA GLY A 114 -10.58 17.68 -6.08
C GLY A 114 -11.21 17.11 -7.35
N ALA A 115 -11.86 15.94 -7.27
CA ALA A 115 -12.60 15.33 -8.38
C ALA A 115 -14.09 15.76 -8.42
N GLY A 116 -14.49 16.77 -7.66
CA GLY A 116 -15.86 17.30 -7.65
C GLY A 116 -16.88 16.43 -6.91
N GLY A 117 -16.43 15.43 -6.13
CA GLY A 117 -17.30 14.62 -5.28
C GLY A 117 -17.47 15.28 -3.91
N GLU A 118 -18.73 15.59 -3.54
CA GLU A 118 -19.08 16.06 -2.20
C GLU A 118 -18.55 15.08 -1.15
N ALA A 119 -17.95 15.61 -0.08
CA ALA A 119 -17.20 14.85 0.93
C ALA A 119 -18.12 13.97 1.81
N ALA A 120 -18.68 12.90 1.25
CA ALA A 120 -19.43 11.91 2.00
C ALA A 120 -18.47 10.87 2.60
N MET A 121 -18.09 11.10 3.85
CA MET A 121 -17.33 10.14 4.66
C MET A 121 -18.31 9.16 5.31
N ALA A 122 -18.58 8.04 4.66
CA ALA A 122 -19.06 6.84 5.32
C ALA A 122 -18.49 5.63 4.57
N GLY A 123 -17.86 4.71 5.30
CA GLY A 123 -17.10 3.60 4.75
C GLY A 123 -17.81 2.92 3.58
N ARG A 124 -17.06 2.66 2.50
CA ARG A 124 -17.55 1.88 1.35
C ARG A 124 -17.77 0.43 1.78
N LYS A 125 -18.94 0.19 2.37
CA LYS A 125 -19.81 -0.94 2.07
C LYS A 125 -21.02 -0.40 1.30
N SER A 126 -20.80 0.18 0.14
CA SER A 126 -21.89 0.48 -0.79
C SER A 126 -21.29 1.02 -2.08
N GLU A 127 -21.56 0.32 -3.18
CA GLU A 127 -21.84 0.83 -4.53
C GLU A 127 -21.60 -0.23 -5.63
N ALA A 128 -20.99 -1.39 -5.34
CA ALA A 128 -21.06 -2.56 -6.23
C ALA A 128 -22.24 -3.50 -5.91
N ALA A 129 -23.02 -3.20 -4.86
CA ALA A 129 -24.10 -4.07 -4.35
C ALA A 129 -25.52 -3.50 -4.58
N THR A 130 -25.65 -2.31 -5.17
CA THR A 130 -26.95 -1.61 -5.28
C THR A 130 -27.47 -1.48 -6.71
N ARG A 131 -26.84 -2.14 -7.68
CA ARG A 131 -27.27 -2.11 -9.09
C ARG A 131 -27.40 -3.48 -9.75
N VAL A 132 -27.67 -4.55 -9.00
CA VAL A 132 -28.27 -5.79 -9.55
C VAL A 132 -29.10 -6.45 -8.45
N ALA A 133 -30.34 -6.82 -8.78
CA ALA A 133 -31.31 -7.57 -7.98
C ALA A 133 -32.19 -6.75 -7.00
N LYS A 134 -33.29 -6.25 -7.57
CA LYS A 134 -34.56 -5.99 -6.88
C LYS A 134 -35.05 -7.31 -6.26
N GLY A 135 -35.08 -7.41 -4.93
CA GLY A 135 -35.66 -8.53 -4.18
C GLY A 135 -35.36 -8.41 -2.68
N PRO A 136 -36.32 -8.66 -1.77
CA PRO A 136 -36.14 -8.46 -0.34
C PRO A 136 -35.21 -9.55 0.24
N ARG A 137 -33.93 -9.22 0.46
CA ARG A 137 -33.00 -10.12 1.17
C ARG A 137 -33.17 -9.97 2.68
N LYS A 138 -33.88 -10.92 3.27
CA LYS A 138 -33.91 -11.19 4.72
C LYS A 138 -32.46 -11.43 5.18
N GLY A 139 -31.84 -10.41 5.77
CA GLY A 139 -30.44 -10.42 6.20
C GLY A 139 -30.22 -11.34 7.40
N GLY A 140 -30.03 -12.64 7.13
CA GLY A 140 -29.52 -13.60 8.10
C GLY A 140 -28.02 -13.38 8.29
N ARG A 141 -27.63 -12.80 9.43
CA ARG A 141 -26.24 -12.78 9.89
C ARG A 141 -25.80 -14.25 10.03
N SER A 142 -24.74 -14.68 9.33
CA SER A 142 -24.33 -16.08 9.36
C SER A 142 -24.12 -16.56 10.80
N GLU A 143 -24.60 -17.77 11.09
CA GLU A 143 -24.78 -18.30 12.46
C GLU A 143 -23.49 -18.35 13.30
N PHE A 144 -22.34 -18.17 12.66
CA PHE A 144 -21.02 -18.19 13.28
C PHE A 144 -20.45 -16.80 13.59
N VAL A 145 -21.14 -15.71 13.25
CA VAL A 145 -20.65 -14.34 13.46
C VAL A 145 -20.77 -13.88 14.91
N LYS A 146 -21.68 -14.50 15.68
CA LYS A 146 -21.80 -14.23 17.12
C LYS A 146 -21.30 -15.45 17.87
N SER A 147 -20.29 -15.26 18.71
CA SER A 147 -19.70 -16.30 19.56
C SER A 147 -20.74 -17.09 20.35
N ALA A 148 -21.84 -16.47 20.76
CA ALA A 148 -22.97 -17.13 21.45
C ALA A 148 -23.56 -18.33 20.68
N GLY A 149 -23.65 -18.26 19.35
CA GLY A 149 -24.18 -19.37 18.53
C GLY A 149 -23.20 -20.53 18.36
N VAL A 150 -21.90 -20.27 18.56
CA VAL A 150 -20.85 -21.29 18.52
C VAL A 150 -20.79 -22.02 19.85
N PHE A 151 -20.81 -21.29 20.96
CA PHE A 151 -20.76 -21.87 22.31
C PHE A 151 -22.01 -22.67 22.64
N SER A 152 -23.21 -22.27 22.18
CA SER A 152 -24.42 -23.07 22.36
C SER A 152 -24.33 -24.42 21.63
N LYS A 153 -23.78 -24.46 20.42
CA LYS A 153 -23.55 -25.71 19.67
C LYS A 153 -22.49 -26.59 20.33
N LEU A 154 -21.45 -25.98 20.91
CA LEU A 154 -20.38 -26.71 21.60
C LEU A 154 -20.88 -27.29 22.94
N GLN A 155 -21.72 -26.55 23.67
CA GLN A 155 -22.42 -27.05 24.86
C GLN A 155 -23.35 -28.21 24.50
N ALA A 156 -24.16 -28.07 23.44
CA ALA A 156 -25.02 -29.14 22.97
C ALA A 156 -24.24 -30.39 22.53
N GLN A 157 -23.05 -30.23 21.92
CA GLN A 157 -22.16 -31.36 21.62
C GLN A 157 -21.60 -32.00 22.89
N GLN A 158 -21.18 -31.23 23.89
CA GLN A 158 -20.74 -31.79 25.17
C GLN A 158 -21.86 -32.52 25.90
N ASP A 159 -23.08 -31.98 25.89
CA ASP A 159 -24.23 -32.60 26.53
C ASP A 159 -24.67 -33.87 25.77
N ALA A 160 -24.59 -33.89 24.44
CA ALA A 160 -24.83 -35.08 23.63
C ALA A 160 -23.76 -36.17 23.85
N LEU A 161 -22.50 -35.78 24.02
CA LEU A 161 -21.40 -36.71 24.39
C LEU A 161 -21.58 -37.25 25.81
N LYS A 162 -22.02 -36.42 26.76
CA LYS A 162 -22.36 -36.85 28.13
C LYS A 162 -23.60 -37.77 28.17
N ALA A 163 -24.56 -37.55 27.28
CA ALA A 163 -25.75 -38.37 27.14
C ALA A 163 -25.50 -39.69 26.36
N GLY A 164 -24.27 -39.96 25.93
CA GLY A 164 -23.87 -41.25 25.37
C GLY A 164 -24.49 -41.61 24.02
N VAL A 165 -24.94 -40.62 23.23
CA VAL A 165 -25.54 -40.86 21.90
C VAL A 165 -24.51 -40.56 20.80
N SER A 166 -23.95 -41.61 20.19
CA SER A 166 -23.10 -41.52 19.00
C SER A 166 -23.94 -41.23 17.75
N LEU A 167 -23.74 -40.07 17.12
CA LEU A 167 -24.42 -39.73 15.86
C LEU A 167 -23.80 -40.52 14.69
N GLU A 168 -24.57 -41.49 14.16
CA GLU A 168 -24.26 -42.22 12.94
C GLU A 168 -24.07 -41.28 11.74
N LYS A 169 -22.94 -41.45 11.04
CA LYS A 169 -22.66 -40.80 9.75
C LYS A 169 -23.54 -41.46 8.66
N LYS A 170 -24.59 -40.80 8.20
CA LYS A 170 -25.24 -41.16 6.93
C LYS A 170 -24.37 -40.70 5.76
N ALA A 171 -23.82 -41.68 5.03
CA ALA A 171 -23.04 -41.50 3.81
C ALA A 171 -23.85 -40.83 2.68
N PRO A 172 -23.23 -40.03 1.79
CA PRO A 172 -23.90 -39.36 0.69
C PRO A 172 -24.23 -40.36 -0.44
N LYS A 173 -25.50 -40.41 -0.84
CA LYS A 173 -25.96 -41.17 -2.01
C LYS A 173 -25.49 -40.49 -3.31
N GLU A 174 -24.76 -41.26 -4.12
CA GLU A 174 -24.38 -40.94 -5.49
C GLU A 174 -25.60 -40.55 -6.33
N LYS A 175 -25.52 -39.42 -7.03
CA LYS A 175 -26.43 -39.09 -8.12
C LYS A 175 -25.65 -39.13 -9.43
N SER A 176 -26.05 -40.08 -10.25
CA SER A 176 -25.59 -40.42 -11.59
C SER A 176 -25.59 -39.23 -12.55
N ALA A 177 -24.60 -39.27 -13.45
CA ALA A 177 -24.41 -38.41 -14.60
C ALA A 177 -25.63 -38.35 -15.54
N ALA A 178 -25.94 -37.15 -16.05
CA ALA A 178 -26.65 -36.95 -17.31
C ALA A 178 -26.46 -35.51 -17.85
N GLN A 179 -25.61 -35.41 -18.87
CA GLN A 179 -25.81 -34.72 -20.15
C GLN A 179 -26.07 -33.20 -20.17
N PHE A 180 -25.05 -32.48 -20.63
CA PHE A 180 -25.14 -31.14 -21.22
C PHE A 180 -25.56 -31.28 -22.70
N LYS A 181 -26.62 -30.58 -23.10
CA LYS A 181 -26.94 -30.22 -24.49
C LYS A 181 -26.82 -28.71 -24.59
#